data_AF-A0A660V7C0-F1
#
_entry.id   AF-A0A660V7C0-F1
#
_cell.length_a   1.000
_cell.length_b   1.000
_cell.length_c   1.000
_cell.angle_alpha   90.00
_cell.angle_beta   90.00
_cell.angle_gamma   90.00
#
_symmetry.space_group_name_H-M   'P 1'
#
loop_
_entity.id
_entity.type
_entity.pdbx_description
1 polymer ?
#
loop_
_entity_poly.entity_id
_entity_poly.type
_entity_poly.pdbx_seq_one_letter_code
_entity_poly.pdbx_strand_id
1 'polypeptide(L)'
;MKKLCGFTLIELMVVILIVGVLAAAAVPLMRGRIDRSKWTEANAGAGAIRTAMKTYLMETGNIVTGSLTNASVQQALEIQSGDLTGSYFVAADYNIDSVNANGIAVITITGSQSNAPSGSKTLALDGTFE
;
A
#
# COMPACT_ATOMS: atom_id res chain seq x y z
N MET A 1 9.26 -41.08 -46.79
CA MET A 1 9.94 -39.81 -46.43
C MET A 1 8.93 -38.92 -45.72
N LYS A 2 9.11 -38.64 -44.42
CA LYS A 2 8.20 -37.75 -43.66
C LYS A 2 8.55 -36.30 -44.01
N LYS A 3 7.61 -35.53 -44.60
CA LYS A 3 7.76 -34.08 -44.77
C LYS A 3 7.75 -33.45 -43.38
N LEU A 4 8.83 -32.75 -43.02
CA LEU A 4 8.86 -31.86 -41.88
C LEU A 4 8.07 -30.61 -42.27
N CYS A 5 6.84 -30.46 -41.77
CA CYS A 5 6.13 -29.19 -41.81
C CYS A 5 6.78 -28.28 -40.75
N GLY A 6 7.69 -27.41 -41.19
CA GLY A 6 8.27 -26.37 -40.36
C GLY A 6 7.41 -25.11 -40.31
N PHE A 7 7.52 -24.35 -39.21
CA PHE A 7 6.90 -23.03 -39.05
C PHE A 7 7.54 -22.03 -40.03
N THR A 8 6.75 -21.16 -40.66
CA THR A 8 7.30 -20.14 -41.56
C THR A 8 7.84 -18.95 -40.76
N LEU A 9 8.87 -18.28 -41.31
CA LEU A 9 9.39 -17.06 -40.70
C LEU A 9 8.33 -15.96 -40.61
N ILE A 10 7.43 -15.88 -41.60
CA ILE A 10 6.36 -14.89 -41.60
C ILE A 10 5.32 -15.14 -40.50
N GLU A 11 5.00 -16.40 -40.21
CA GLU A 11 4.13 -16.75 -39.07
C GLU A 11 4.76 -16.31 -37.75
N LEU A 12 6.07 -16.52 -37.58
CA LEU A 12 6.75 -16.08 -36.37
C LEU A 12 6.78 -14.55 -36.25
N MET A 13 6.99 -13.84 -37.36
CA MET A 13 7.02 -12.37 -37.38
C MET A 13 5.68 -11.73 -37.02
N VAL A 14 4.57 -12.27 -37.53
CA VAL A 14 3.24 -11.75 -37.18
C VAL A 14 2.92 -12.03 -35.70
N VAL A 15 3.32 -13.19 -35.16
CA VAL A 15 3.12 -13.52 -33.74
C VAL A 15 3.86 -12.55 -32.83
N ILE A 16 5.16 -12.30 -33.07
CA ILE A 16 5.93 -11.36 -32.23
C ILE A 16 5.40 -9.93 -32.35
N LEU A 17 4.86 -9.53 -33.52
CA LEU A 17 4.24 -8.23 -33.71
C LEU A 17 2.98 -8.09 -32.84
N ILE A 18 2.08 -9.06 -32.88
CA ILE A 18 0.85 -9.04 -32.07
C ILE A 18 1.19 -9.09 -30.57
N VAL A 19 2.09 -9.98 -30.14
CA VAL A 19 2.54 -10.07 -28.74
C VAL A 19 3.19 -8.76 -28.29
N GLY A 20 3.97 -8.11 -29.16
CA GLY A 20 4.57 -6.80 -28.88
C GLY A 20 3.54 -5.71 -28.58
N VAL A 21 2.48 -5.61 -29.40
CA VAL A 21 1.39 -4.64 -29.18
C VAL A 21 0.62 -4.95 -27.89
N LEU A 22 0.28 -6.22 -27.65
CA LEU A 22 -0.43 -6.63 -26.43
C LEU A 22 0.42 -6.35 -25.18
N ALA A 23 1.71 -6.67 -25.20
CA ALA A 23 2.62 -6.43 -24.08
C ALA A 23 2.78 -4.93 -23.79
N ALA A 24 2.91 -4.09 -24.82
CA ALA A 24 3.03 -2.65 -24.66
C ALA A 24 1.82 -2.03 -23.94
N ALA A 25 0.61 -2.51 -24.24
CA ALA A 25 -0.61 -2.05 -23.56
C ALA A 25 -0.82 -2.71 -22.17
N ALA A 26 -0.45 -3.98 -22.01
CA ALA A 26 -0.69 -4.74 -20.78
C ALA A 26 0.22 -4.33 -19.62
N VAL A 27 1.50 -4.06 -19.88
CA VAL A 27 2.49 -3.72 -18.83
C VAL A 27 2.08 -2.49 -17.99
N PRO A 28 1.73 -1.32 -18.56
CA PRO A 28 1.35 -0.17 -17.75
C PRO A 28 0.08 -0.42 -16.94
N LEU A 29 -0.89 -1.14 -17.52
CA LEU A 29 -2.13 -1.52 -16.83
C LEU A 29 -1.85 -2.42 -15.62
N MET A 30 -1.00 -3.45 -15.79
CA MET A 30 -0.65 -4.38 -14.72
C MET A 30 0.13 -3.70 -13.59
N ARG A 31 1.07 -2.79 -13.91
CA ARG A 31 1.82 -2.02 -12.91
C ARG A 31 0.90 -1.25 -11.97
N GLY A 32 -0.08 -0.52 -12.51
CA GLY A 32 -1.04 0.23 -11.68
C GLY A 32 -1.92 -0.67 -10.80
N ARG A 33 -2.25 -1.89 -11.24
CA ARG A 33 -2.99 -2.87 -10.43
C ARG A 33 -2.13 -3.43 -9.29
N ILE A 34 -0.87 -3.72 -9.57
CA ILE A 34 0.09 -4.18 -8.56
C ILE A 34 0.28 -3.10 -7.50
N ASP A 35 0.50 -1.84 -7.89
CA ASP A 35 0.69 -0.74 -6.94
C ASP A 35 -0.55 -0.52 -6.07
N ARG A 36 -1.76 -0.58 -6.65
CA ARG A 36 -3.01 -0.56 -5.88
C ARG A 36 -3.08 -1.73 -4.87
N SER A 37 -2.66 -2.92 -5.27
CA SER A 37 -2.60 -4.09 -4.38
C SER A 37 -1.55 -3.96 -3.28
N LYS A 38 -0.48 -3.19 -3.49
CA LYS A 38 0.46 -2.87 -2.41
C LYS A 38 -0.20 -1.90 -1.43
N TRP A 39 -0.85 -0.86 -1.92
CA TRP A 39 -1.57 0.11 -1.07
C TRP A 39 -2.67 -0.53 -0.21
N THR A 40 -3.27 -1.67 -0.60
CA THR A 40 -4.23 -2.35 0.27
C THR A 40 -3.62 -2.89 1.56
N GLU A 41 -2.33 -3.24 1.57
CA GLU A 41 -1.59 -3.59 2.80
C GLU A 41 -1.47 -2.38 3.73
N ALA A 42 -1.04 -1.25 3.17
CA ALA A 42 -1.00 0.03 3.88
C ALA A 42 -2.35 0.43 4.47
N ASN A 43 -3.43 0.25 3.70
CA ASN A 43 -4.78 0.58 4.16
C ASN A 43 -5.22 -0.27 5.36
N ALA A 44 -4.83 -1.56 5.38
CA ALA A 44 -5.11 -2.43 6.51
C ALA A 44 -4.37 -1.97 7.78
N GLY A 45 -3.08 -1.62 7.66
CA GLY A 45 -2.30 -1.06 8.75
C GLY A 45 -2.87 0.25 9.30
N ALA A 46 -3.25 1.17 8.41
CA ALA A 46 -3.89 2.43 8.82
C ALA A 46 -5.26 2.22 9.48
N GLY A 47 -6.03 1.21 9.04
CA GLY A 47 -7.28 0.81 9.68
C GLY A 47 -7.08 0.28 11.11
N ALA A 48 -6.03 -0.50 11.33
CA ALA A 48 -5.66 -0.97 12.67
C ALA A 48 -5.30 0.20 13.60
N ILE A 49 -4.47 1.13 13.12
CA ILE A 49 -4.09 2.34 13.87
C ILE A 49 -5.33 3.19 14.23
N ARG A 50 -6.26 3.39 13.28
CA ARG A 50 -7.52 4.11 13.56
C ARG A 50 -8.36 3.44 14.63
N THR A 51 -8.42 2.11 14.61
CA THR A 51 -9.20 1.35 15.59
C THR A 51 -8.57 1.47 16.97
N ALA A 52 -7.24 1.31 17.07
CA ALA A 52 -6.50 1.52 18.31
C ALA A 52 -6.64 2.95 18.84
N MET A 53 -6.57 3.96 17.96
CA MET A 53 -6.77 5.37 18.35
C MET A 53 -8.15 5.61 18.95
N LYS A 54 -9.18 5.04 18.34
CA LYS A 54 -10.54 5.17 18.82
C LYS A 54 -10.72 4.53 20.20
N THR A 55 -10.15 3.34 20.40
CA THR A 55 -10.15 2.67 21.70
C THR A 55 -9.39 3.49 22.75
N TYR A 56 -8.19 3.98 22.42
CA TYR A 56 -7.39 4.80 23.33
C TYR A 56 -8.10 6.09 23.76
N LEU A 57 -8.78 6.77 22.84
CA LEU A 57 -9.60 7.93 23.16
C LEU A 57 -10.76 7.56 24.09
N MET A 58 -11.41 6.42 23.88
CA MET A 58 -12.52 5.96 24.72
C MET A 58 -12.07 5.62 26.15
N GLU A 59 -10.86 5.11 26.32
CA GLU A 59 -10.32 4.69 27.63
C GLU A 59 -9.71 5.85 28.41
N THR A 60 -8.91 6.69 27.74
CA THR A 60 -8.10 7.72 28.40
C THR A 60 -8.69 9.12 28.24
N GLY A 61 -9.57 9.33 27.25
CA GLY A 61 -10.06 10.67 26.88
C GLY A 61 -8.99 11.56 26.24
N ASN A 62 -7.85 10.98 25.85
CA ASN A 62 -6.70 11.70 25.34
C ASN A 62 -6.37 11.29 23.89
N ILE A 63 -5.59 12.12 23.21
CA ILE A 63 -5.20 11.92 21.81
C ILE A 63 -3.68 11.83 21.72
N VAL A 64 -3.19 11.01 20.80
CA VAL A 64 -1.76 10.96 20.45
C VAL A 64 -1.57 11.12 18.94
N THR A 65 -0.51 11.82 18.55
CA THR A 65 -0.13 12.08 17.15
C THR A 65 1.36 11.81 16.94
N GLY A 66 1.77 11.72 15.68
CA GLY A 66 3.17 11.49 15.30
C GLY A 66 3.41 10.12 14.67
N SER A 67 4.70 9.83 14.42
CA SER A 67 5.13 8.61 13.75
C SER A 67 5.00 7.39 14.66
N LEU A 68 4.66 6.25 14.06
CA LEU A 68 4.55 4.96 14.75
C LEU A 68 5.92 4.38 15.15
N THR A 69 7.02 5.07 14.91
CA THR A 69 8.35 4.75 15.48
C THR A 69 8.56 5.33 16.88
N ASN A 70 7.71 6.27 17.29
CA ASN A 70 7.82 6.91 18.59
C ASN A 70 7.27 5.98 19.70
N ALA A 71 8.10 5.68 20.70
CA ALA A 71 7.76 4.76 21.78
C ALA A 71 6.50 5.19 22.56
N SER A 72 6.28 6.50 22.74
CA SER A 72 5.09 7.01 23.43
C SER A 72 3.81 6.75 22.63
N VAL A 73 3.88 6.83 21.30
CA VAL A 73 2.74 6.53 20.41
C VAL A 73 2.45 5.03 20.41
N GLN A 74 3.49 4.20 20.33
CA GLN A 74 3.37 2.74 20.38
C GLN A 74 2.76 2.27 21.70
N GLN A 75 3.20 2.85 22.82
CA GLN A 75 2.67 2.51 24.13
C GLN A 75 1.23 2.98 24.32
N ALA A 76 0.88 4.17 23.84
CA ALA A 76 -0.48 4.69 23.93
C ALA A 76 -1.48 3.87 23.10
N LEU A 77 -1.07 3.38 21.93
CA LEU A 77 -1.94 2.62 21.03
C LEU A 77 -1.82 1.11 21.20
N GLU A 78 -0.94 0.63 22.08
CA GLU A 78 -0.62 -0.78 22.25
C GLU A 78 -0.21 -1.48 20.94
N ILE A 79 0.40 -0.74 20.02
CA ILE A 79 0.88 -1.23 18.73
C ILE A 79 2.41 -1.26 18.75
N GLN A 80 3.01 -2.41 18.50
CA GLN A 80 4.46 -2.54 18.33
C GLN A 80 4.86 -2.26 16.89
N SER A 81 6.11 -1.83 16.66
CA SER A 81 6.62 -1.62 15.29
C SER A 81 6.53 -2.87 14.40
N GLY A 82 6.61 -4.07 15.01
CA GLY A 82 6.49 -5.34 14.30
C GLY A 82 5.09 -5.59 13.74
N ASP A 83 4.04 -5.08 14.37
CA ASP A 83 2.64 -5.34 13.98
C ASP A 83 2.27 -4.65 12.66
N LEU A 84 3.00 -3.59 12.30
CA LEU A 84 2.83 -2.82 11.07
C LEU A 84 3.90 -3.16 10.02
N THR A 85 4.77 -4.14 10.29
CA THR A 85 5.82 -4.57 9.37
C THR A 85 5.26 -5.60 8.40
N GLY A 86 5.05 -5.19 7.16
CA GLY A 86 4.60 -6.02 6.06
C GLY A 86 5.64 -6.15 4.94
N SER A 87 5.19 -6.65 3.79
CA SER A 87 6.06 -6.84 2.62
C SER A 87 6.42 -5.54 1.91
N TYR A 88 5.56 -4.52 2.03
CA TYR A 88 5.72 -3.25 1.32
C TYR A 88 5.84 -2.05 2.27
N PHE A 89 5.30 -2.14 3.48
CA PHE A 89 5.29 -1.03 4.44
C PHE A 89 5.83 -1.45 5.81
N VAL A 90 6.36 -0.48 6.55
CA VAL A 90 6.86 -0.64 7.92
C VAL A 90 6.25 0.42 8.84
N ALA A 91 6.40 0.27 10.16
CA ALA A 91 5.89 1.25 11.12
C ALA A 91 6.37 2.70 10.86
N ALA A 92 7.58 2.88 10.33
CA ALA A 92 8.11 4.19 9.98
C ALA A 92 7.35 4.90 8.85
N ASP A 93 6.60 4.15 8.06
CA ASP A 93 5.84 4.69 6.92
C ASP A 93 4.53 5.34 7.36
N TYR A 94 4.05 5.04 8.57
CA TYR A 94 2.80 5.56 9.10
C TYR A 94 3.05 6.75 10.03
N ASN A 95 2.40 7.87 9.70
CA ASN A 95 2.38 9.06 10.52
C ASN A 95 0.94 9.48 10.85
N ILE A 96 0.64 9.67 12.12
CA ILE A 96 -0.65 10.20 12.58
C ILE A 96 -0.57 11.73 12.56
N ASP A 97 -1.17 12.37 11.56
CA ASP A 97 -1.07 13.81 11.36
C ASP A 97 -2.00 14.59 12.28
N SER A 98 -3.22 14.09 12.48
CA SER A 98 -4.21 14.69 13.37
C SER A 98 -5.26 13.66 13.78
N VAL A 99 -6.01 13.94 14.84
CA VAL A 99 -7.13 13.11 15.30
C VAL A 99 -8.28 14.04 15.66
N ASN A 100 -9.50 13.72 15.22
CA ASN A 100 -10.68 14.50 15.58
C ASN A 100 -11.23 14.14 16.98
N ALA A 101 -12.21 14.91 17.46
CA ALA A 101 -12.86 14.66 18.75
C ALA A 101 -13.59 13.31 18.85
N ASN A 102 -13.80 12.61 17.73
CA ASN A 102 -14.42 11.28 17.66
C ASN A 102 -13.39 10.15 17.58
N GLY A 103 -12.08 10.43 17.68
CA GLY A 103 -11.01 9.44 17.66
C GLY A 103 -10.62 8.95 16.26
N ILE A 104 -11.05 9.65 15.21
CA ILE A 104 -10.69 9.31 13.83
C ILE A 104 -9.37 10.01 13.49
N ALA A 105 -8.32 9.22 13.27
CA ALA A 105 -6.99 9.69 12.91
C ALA A 105 -6.86 9.94 11.40
N VAL A 106 -6.29 11.07 11.01
CA VAL A 106 -5.69 11.29 9.68
C VAL A 106 -4.31 10.67 9.68
N ILE A 107 -4.06 9.77 8.74
CA ILE A 107 -2.81 8.99 8.69
C ILE A 107 -2.18 9.15 7.32
N THR A 108 -0.98 9.72 7.27
CA THR A 108 -0.16 9.74 6.06
C THR A 108 0.73 8.50 6.04
N ILE A 109 0.71 7.81 4.90
CA ILE A 109 1.46 6.59 4.65
C ILE A 109 2.45 6.87 3.52
N THR A 110 3.75 6.65 3.75
CA THR A 110 4.79 6.89 2.75
C THR A 110 5.51 5.61 2.41
N GLY A 111 5.55 5.19 1.15
CA GLY A 111 6.28 3.98 0.77
C GLY A 111 7.79 4.18 0.83
N SER A 112 8.47 3.76 1.91
CA SER A 112 9.93 3.89 2.06
C SER A 112 10.72 2.66 1.63
N GLN A 113 10.09 1.48 1.56
CA GLN A 113 10.78 0.24 1.18
C GLN A 113 11.07 0.18 -0.33
N SER A 114 12.14 -0.53 -0.71
CA SER A 114 12.55 -0.68 -2.13
C SER A 114 11.46 -1.32 -3.02
N ASN A 115 10.54 -2.09 -2.43
CA ASN A 115 9.44 -2.74 -3.14
C ASN A 115 8.10 -1.98 -3.00
N ALA A 116 8.06 -0.93 -2.18
CA ALA A 116 6.88 -0.11 -1.97
C ALA A 116 6.52 0.66 -3.26
N PRO A 117 5.24 0.95 -3.48
CA PRO A 117 4.86 1.93 -4.50
C PRO A 117 5.43 3.29 -4.09
N SER A 118 6.01 4.01 -5.05
CA SER A 118 6.55 5.35 -4.80
C SER A 118 5.44 6.35 -4.47
N GLY A 119 5.70 7.23 -3.49
CA GLY A 119 4.80 8.31 -3.10
C GLY A 119 4.16 8.08 -1.74
N SER A 120 3.27 9.01 -1.38
CA SER A 120 2.50 8.98 -0.14
C SER A 120 1.01 8.98 -0.41
N LYS A 121 0.24 8.40 0.51
CA LYS A 121 -1.22 8.51 0.55
C LYS A 121 -1.68 8.91 1.92
N THR A 122 -2.65 9.81 2.00
CA THR A 122 -3.21 10.26 3.26
C THR A 122 -4.62 9.73 3.41
N LEU A 123 -4.84 8.97 4.48
CA LEU A 123 -6.16 8.51 4.86
C LEU A 123 -6.89 9.64 5.59
N ALA A 124 -7.79 10.32 4.88
CA ALA A 124 -8.55 11.47 5.36
C ALA A 124 -9.68 11.07 6.32
N LEU A 125 -10.20 12.04 7.09
CA LEU A 125 -11.19 11.83 8.15
C LEU A 125 -12.48 11.12 7.69
N ASP A 126 -12.83 11.25 6.41
CA ASP A 126 -14.00 10.63 5.79
C ASP A 126 -13.77 9.16 5.38
N GLY A 127 -12.55 8.64 5.57
CA GLY A 127 -12.18 7.28 5.16
C GLY A 127 -11.67 7.17 3.73
N THR A 128 -11.55 8.28 3.00
CA THR A 128 -10.96 8.29 1.66
C THR A 128 -9.44 8.41 1.71
N PHE A 129 -8.77 7.89 0.69
CA PHE A 129 -7.33 8.03 0.52
C PHE A 129 -7.06 9.10 -0.53
N GLU A 130 -6.39 10.17 -0.13
CA GLU A 130 -5.89 11.24 -0.99
C GLU A 130 -4.44 10.96 -1.40
#